data_AF-A0AAW4BKG3-F1
#
_entry.id   AF-A0AAW4BKG3-F1
#
_cell.length_a   1.000
_cell.length_b   1.000
_cell.length_c   1.000
_cell.angle_alpha   90.00
_cell.angle_beta   90.00
_cell.angle_gamma   90.00
#
_symmetry.space_group_name_H-M   'P 1'
#
loop_
_entity.id
_entity.type
_entity.pdbx_description
1 polymer ?
#
loop_
_entity_poly.entity_id
_entity_poly.type
_entity_poly.pdbx_seq_one_letter_code
_entity_poly.pdbx_strand_id
1 'polypeptide(L)'
;CPYNGNTPNDLKAQDRQRQRKQPQEVLSRKLMRENPAPILVTNGTMLEYMLVRQADAPIIQKSQGKLRWIVLDEAHTYIGSQAAELALQLRRVMQAFDVKPEDIRFIATSATIAGAEAETQLKEYLARLANVGVEQVAVIGGRRVVPGLPKVTPADLTLSEIEAIEPEGEQPKDKKRSQNSEVSERRYSALASSALAVKIRELLAGDNVGPVHYAELLDK
;
A
#
# COMPACT_ATOMS: atom_id res chain seq x y z
N CYS A 1 5.35 13.58 -0.07
CA CYS A 1 4.59 14.59 -0.83
C CYS A 1 4.20 14.03 -2.19
N PRO A 2 2.91 14.07 -2.55
CA PRO A 2 2.45 13.58 -3.85
C PRO A 2 2.91 14.50 -4.99
N TYR A 3 3.60 13.93 -5.96
CA TYR A 3 3.98 14.60 -7.20
C TYR A 3 3.44 13.79 -8.38
N ASN A 4 2.26 14.17 -8.86
CA ASN A 4 1.55 13.44 -9.90
C ASN A 4 0.91 14.39 -10.94
N GLY A 5 0.14 13.80 -11.85
CA GLY A 5 -0.57 14.54 -12.90
C GLY A 5 -1.51 15.63 -12.36
N ASN A 6 -2.06 15.42 -11.17
CA ASN A 6 -3.04 16.31 -10.52
C ASN A 6 -2.39 17.39 -9.64
N THR A 7 -1.08 17.33 -9.39
CA THR A 7 -0.37 18.37 -8.62
C THR A 7 -0.42 19.70 -9.39
N PRO A 8 -1.01 20.78 -8.82
CA PRO A 8 -1.14 22.05 -9.51
C PRO A 8 0.24 22.71 -9.71
N ASN A 9 0.40 23.48 -10.80
CA ASN A 9 1.66 24.18 -11.06
C ASN A 9 1.95 25.24 -9.98
N ASP A 10 0.95 26.06 -9.66
CA ASP A 10 1.04 27.14 -8.68
C ASP A 10 0.13 26.89 -7.46
N LEU A 11 0.53 27.44 -6.32
CA LEU A 11 -0.24 27.38 -5.09
C LEU A 11 -1.50 28.26 -5.20
N LYS A 12 -2.68 27.64 -5.10
CA LYS A 12 -3.96 28.37 -5.11
C LYS A 12 -4.09 29.24 -3.85
N ALA A 13 -4.81 30.35 -3.95
CA ALA A 13 -4.99 31.30 -2.83
C ALA A 13 -5.57 30.62 -1.57
N GLN A 14 -6.58 29.77 -1.76
CA GLN A 14 -7.23 28.99 -0.71
C GLN A 14 -6.27 28.03 0.03
N ASP A 15 -5.23 27.55 -0.64
CA ASP A 15 -4.30 26.55 -0.09
C ASP A 15 -3.10 27.18 0.64
N ARG A 16 -2.96 28.52 0.61
CA ARG A 16 -1.83 29.23 1.25
C ARG A 16 -1.79 29.04 2.76
N GLN A 17 -2.94 29.10 3.43
CA GLN A 17 -3.00 28.91 4.87
C GLN A 17 -2.68 27.46 5.24
N ARG A 18 -3.15 26.49 4.44
CA ARG A 18 -2.86 25.07 4.62
C ARG A 18 -1.37 24.79 4.45
N GLN A 19 -0.75 25.29 3.37
CA GLN A 19 0.68 25.14 3.11
C GLN A 19 1.55 25.68 4.27
N ARG A 20 1.14 26.79 4.90
CA ARG A 20 1.83 27.36 6.08
C ARG A 20 1.67 26.49 7.33
N LYS A 21 0.49 25.89 7.54
CA LYS A 21 0.22 25.01 8.69
C LYS A 21 0.86 23.63 8.53
N GLN A 22 1.08 23.18 7.30
CA GLN A 22 1.60 21.85 6.96
C GLN A 22 2.82 21.98 6.04
N PRO A 23 3.96 22.50 6.53
CA PRO A 23 5.17 22.67 5.70
C PRO A 23 5.72 21.34 5.17
N GLN A 24 5.43 20.22 5.84
CA GLN A 24 5.80 18.87 5.42
C GLN A 24 5.03 18.37 4.18
N GLU A 25 3.95 19.04 3.79
CA GLU A 25 3.19 18.73 2.59
C GLU A 25 3.40 19.83 1.55
N VAL A 26 3.93 19.50 0.38
CA VAL A 26 4.15 20.48 -0.69
C VAL A 26 3.00 20.41 -1.69
N LEU A 27 2.22 21.48 -1.76
CA LEU A 27 0.94 21.51 -2.48
C LEU A 27 1.03 21.98 -3.95
N SER A 28 2.20 22.37 -4.44
CA SER A 28 2.37 22.82 -5.84
C SER A 28 3.71 22.39 -6.44
N ARG A 29 3.76 22.26 -7.77
CA ARG A 29 4.99 21.89 -8.49
C ARG A 29 6.04 22.98 -8.36
N LYS A 30 5.66 24.26 -8.39
CA LYS A 30 6.58 25.38 -8.20
C LYS A 30 7.30 25.28 -6.85
N LEU A 31 6.55 25.09 -5.76
CA LEU A 31 7.15 24.89 -4.44
C LEU A 31 8.03 23.64 -4.38
N MET A 32 7.64 22.55 -5.04
CA MET A 32 8.46 21.32 -5.09
C MET A 32 9.79 21.52 -5.82
N ARG A 33 9.82 22.31 -6.89
CA ARG A 33 11.06 22.69 -7.62
C ARG A 33 11.92 23.66 -6.81
N GLU A 34 11.30 24.56 -6.07
CA GLU A 34 11.99 25.52 -5.21
C GLU A 34 12.58 24.84 -3.97
N ASN A 35 11.81 23.99 -3.31
CA ASN A 35 12.17 23.29 -2.08
C ASN A 35 11.68 21.83 -2.15
N PRO A 36 12.50 20.92 -2.74
CA PRO A 36 12.14 19.51 -2.85
C PRO A 36 11.87 18.90 -1.47
N ALA A 37 10.78 18.13 -1.37
CA ALA A 37 10.43 17.44 -0.14
C ALA A 37 11.37 16.24 0.08
N PRO A 38 11.67 15.89 1.35
CA PRO A 38 12.52 14.73 1.66
C PRO A 38 11.88 13.39 1.27
N ILE A 39 10.55 13.33 1.19
CA ILE A 39 9.81 12.14 0.74
C ILE A 39 8.96 12.53 -0.46
N LEU A 40 9.20 11.88 -1.59
CA LEU A 40 8.45 12.05 -2.83
C LEU A 40 7.61 10.80 -3.09
N VAL A 41 6.31 11.00 -3.35
CA VAL A 41 5.41 9.92 -3.75
C VAL A 41 4.98 10.22 -5.19
N THR A 42 5.34 9.34 -6.12
CA THR A 42 5.11 9.56 -7.55
C THR A 42 4.86 8.23 -8.26
N ASN A 43 4.45 8.28 -9.52
CA ASN A 43 4.32 7.10 -10.38
C ASN A 43 5.43 7.09 -11.43
N GLY A 44 5.61 5.95 -12.11
CA GLY A 44 6.68 5.79 -13.11
C GLY A 44 6.64 6.84 -14.22
N THR A 45 5.46 7.21 -14.71
CA THR A 45 5.32 8.24 -15.76
C THR A 45 5.79 9.62 -15.29
N MET A 46 5.46 10.02 -14.07
CA MET A 46 5.84 11.31 -13.50
C MET A 46 7.31 11.36 -13.11
N LEU A 47 7.87 10.23 -12.71
CA LEU A 47 9.31 10.04 -12.52
C LEU A 47 10.06 10.25 -13.84
N GLU A 48 9.59 9.67 -14.95
CA GLU A 48 10.16 9.88 -16.28
C GLU A 48 10.11 11.35 -16.70
N TYR A 49 8.96 12.00 -16.50
CA TYR A 49 8.81 13.42 -16.79
C TYR A 49 9.77 14.28 -15.97
N MET A 50 10.02 13.93 -14.70
CA MET A 50 10.96 14.66 -13.86
C MET A 50 12.40 14.57 -14.40
N LEU A 51 12.78 13.43 -15.00
CA LEU A 51 14.10 13.23 -15.59
C LEU A 51 14.30 14.01 -16.91
N VAL A 52 13.23 14.20 -17.69
CA VAL A 52 13.32 14.79 -19.05
C VAL A 52 12.96 16.28 -19.09
N ARG A 53 12.03 16.74 -18.25
CA ARG A 53 11.54 18.13 -18.30
C ARG A 53 12.51 19.10 -17.65
N GLN A 54 12.95 20.10 -18.40
CA GLN A 54 13.80 21.19 -17.88
C GLN A 54 13.17 21.90 -16.67
N ALA A 55 11.84 22.07 -16.66
CA ALA A 55 11.14 22.69 -15.54
C ALA A 55 11.31 21.92 -14.22
N ASP A 56 11.49 20.60 -14.28
CA ASP A 56 11.58 19.72 -13.10
C ASP A 56 13.04 19.41 -12.71
N ALA A 57 14.02 19.76 -13.56
CA ALA A 57 15.45 19.62 -13.29
C ALA A 57 15.91 20.18 -11.92
N PRO A 58 15.38 21.31 -11.41
CA PRO A 58 15.76 21.81 -10.08
C PRO A 58 15.50 20.82 -8.94
N ILE A 59 14.50 19.93 -9.07
CA ILE A 59 14.19 18.90 -8.06
C ILE A 59 15.38 17.95 -7.92
N ILE A 60 15.88 17.47 -9.06
CA ILE A 60 17.00 16.54 -9.13
C ILE A 60 18.29 17.24 -8.69
N GLN A 61 18.60 18.41 -9.26
CA GLN A 61 19.83 19.16 -8.96
C GLN A 61 19.99 19.45 -7.46
N LYS A 62 18.92 19.88 -6.79
CA LYS A 62 18.94 20.16 -5.34
C LYS A 62 19.00 18.89 -4.48
N SER A 63 18.72 17.73 -5.08
CA SER A 63 18.65 16.42 -4.42
C SER A 63 19.79 15.48 -4.81
N GLN A 64 20.76 15.94 -5.61
CA GLN A 64 21.94 15.16 -5.99
C GLN A 64 22.69 14.68 -4.76
N GLY A 65 23.10 13.40 -4.77
CA GLY A 65 23.76 12.70 -3.67
C GLY A 65 22.88 12.43 -2.44
N LYS A 66 21.59 12.79 -2.45
CA LYS A 66 20.70 12.68 -1.27
C LYS A 66 19.71 11.52 -1.34
N LEU A 67 19.56 10.85 -2.49
CA LEU A 67 18.64 9.72 -2.63
C LEU A 67 19.18 8.50 -1.87
N ARG A 68 18.48 8.08 -0.82
CA ARG A 68 18.88 6.95 0.04
C ARG A 68 17.92 5.78 0.04
N TRP A 69 16.68 6.00 -0.41
CA TRP A 69 15.61 5.02 -0.32
C TRP A 69 14.75 5.06 -1.58
N ILE A 70 14.39 3.89 -2.08
CA ILE A 70 13.39 3.71 -3.13
C ILE A 70 12.37 2.70 -2.62
N VAL A 71 11.11 3.12 -2.54
CA VAL A 71 9.99 2.28 -2.12
C VAL A 71 9.14 1.97 -3.36
N LEU A 72 9.01 0.69 -3.67
CA LEU A 72 8.20 0.17 -4.77
C LEU A 72 6.95 -0.46 -4.17
N ASP A 73 5.80 0.09 -4.52
CA ASP A 73 4.54 -0.49 -4.11
C ASP A 73 4.08 -1.51 -5.15
N GLU A 74 3.54 -2.63 -4.68
CA GLU A 74 3.02 -3.74 -5.49
C GLU A 74 4.00 -4.24 -6.55
N ALA A 75 5.23 -4.51 -6.13
CA ALA A 75 6.31 -4.95 -7.02
C ALA A 75 5.96 -6.20 -7.86
N HIS A 76 5.01 -7.00 -7.39
CA HIS A 76 4.48 -8.18 -8.09
C HIS A 76 3.72 -7.85 -9.39
N THR A 77 3.28 -6.60 -9.58
CA THR A 77 2.58 -6.16 -10.79
C THR A 77 3.53 -5.96 -11.96
N TYR A 78 4.82 -5.70 -11.69
CA TYR A 78 5.83 -5.47 -12.72
C TYR A 78 6.42 -6.81 -13.19
N ILE A 79 5.85 -7.39 -14.24
CA ILE A 79 6.33 -8.64 -14.84
C ILE A 79 6.78 -8.44 -16.29
N GLY A 80 7.64 -9.34 -16.77
CA GLY A 80 8.09 -9.36 -18.17
C GLY A 80 8.72 -8.04 -18.61
N SER A 81 8.19 -7.44 -19.68
CA SER A 81 8.69 -6.19 -20.26
C SER A 81 8.55 -4.99 -19.30
N GLN A 82 7.50 -4.94 -18.48
CA GLN A 82 7.30 -3.83 -17.54
C GLN A 82 8.38 -3.81 -16.46
N ALA A 83 8.82 -4.98 -16.00
CA ALA A 83 9.93 -5.10 -15.06
C ALA A 83 11.25 -4.56 -15.66
N ALA A 84 11.51 -4.88 -16.93
CA ALA A 84 12.70 -4.41 -17.63
C ALA A 84 12.69 -2.88 -17.80
N GLU A 85 11.52 -2.31 -18.14
CA GLU A 85 11.34 -0.86 -18.24
C GLU A 85 11.54 -0.17 -16.89
N LEU A 86 10.95 -0.70 -15.82
CA LEU A 86 11.12 -0.17 -14.46
C LEU A 86 12.59 -0.24 -14.02
N ALA A 87 13.28 -1.37 -14.26
CA ALA A 87 14.70 -1.51 -13.92
C ALA A 87 15.57 -0.46 -14.66
N LEU A 88 15.31 -0.22 -15.94
CA LEU A 88 16.02 0.81 -16.70
C LEU A 88 15.70 2.22 -16.19
N GLN A 89 14.43 2.49 -15.89
CA GLN A 89 14.02 3.76 -15.30
C GLN A 89 14.74 4.02 -13.97
N LEU A 90 14.78 3.03 -13.07
CA LEU A 90 15.47 3.16 -11.78
C LEU A 90 16.98 3.42 -11.96
N ARG A 91 17.64 2.77 -12.94
CA ARG A 91 19.04 3.07 -13.28
C ARG A 91 19.23 4.51 -13.70
N ARG A 92 18.35 5.06 -14.55
CA ARG A 92 18.38 6.48 -14.94
C ARG A 92 18.14 7.41 -13.76
N VAL A 93 17.26 7.04 -12.84
CA VAL A 93 17.02 7.81 -11.60
C VAL A 93 18.29 7.85 -10.75
N MET A 94 18.91 6.71 -10.49
CA MET A 94 20.16 6.66 -9.70
C MET A 94 21.26 7.53 -10.33
N GLN A 95 21.42 7.45 -11.66
CA GLN A 95 22.35 8.31 -12.40
C GLN A 95 22.01 9.80 -12.29
N ALA A 96 20.74 10.18 -12.46
CA ALA A 96 20.32 11.58 -12.41
C ALA A 96 20.51 12.20 -11.01
N PHE A 97 20.28 11.40 -9.96
CA PHE A 97 20.49 11.80 -8.57
C PHE A 97 21.96 11.63 -8.12
N ASP A 98 22.88 11.22 -8.99
CA ASP A 98 24.30 11.02 -8.70
C ASP A 98 24.55 10.12 -7.47
N VAL A 99 23.91 8.95 -7.48
CA VAL A 99 24.02 7.94 -6.41
C VAL A 99 24.30 6.56 -7.00
N LYS A 100 25.04 5.73 -6.27
CA LYS A 100 25.28 4.35 -6.66
C LYS A 100 24.21 3.41 -6.08
N PRO A 101 23.95 2.26 -6.71
CA PRO A 101 23.01 1.26 -6.17
C PRO A 101 23.34 0.85 -4.72
N GLU A 102 24.63 0.76 -4.37
CA GLU A 102 25.14 0.43 -3.02
C GLU A 102 24.75 1.46 -1.94
N ASP A 103 24.45 2.70 -2.32
CA ASP A 103 24.06 3.78 -1.39
C ASP A 103 22.55 3.78 -1.07
N ILE A 104 21.78 3.01 -1.84
CA ILE A 104 20.31 3.02 -1.85
C ILE A 104 19.76 1.77 -1.20
N ARG A 105 18.76 1.97 -0.34
CA ARG A 105 17.96 0.89 0.22
C ARG A 105 16.65 0.77 -0.55
N PHE A 106 16.42 -0.41 -1.12
CA PHE A 106 15.17 -0.74 -1.79
C PHE A 106 14.20 -1.40 -0.82
N ILE A 107 12.97 -0.91 -0.80
CA ILE A 107 11.84 -1.55 -0.12
C ILE A 107 10.82 -1.86 -1.20
N ALA A 108 10.31 -3.09 -1.22
CA ALA A 108 9.27 -3.51 -2.15
C ALA A 108 8.14 -4.20 -1.39
N THR A 109 6.89 -3.84 -1.69
CA THR A 109 5.71 -4.55 -1.18
C THR A 109 5.22 -5.55 -2.23
N SER A 110 4.63 -6.65 -1.78
CA SER A 110 4.04 -7.65 -2.67
C SER A 110 2.90 -8.38 -1.96
N ALA A 111 1.73 -8.42 -2.58
CA ALA A 111 0.55 -9.07 -2.04
C ALA A 111 0.54 -10.60 -2.24
N THR A 112 1.16 -11.11 -3.31
CA THR A 112 0.94 -12.50 -3.76
C THR A 112 2.26 -13.24 -3.96
N ILE A 113 2.85 -13.71 -2.87
CA ILE A 113 4.04 -14.58 -2.94
C ILE A 113 3.77 -15.76 -2.01
N ALA A 114 3.08 -16.75 -2.56
CA ALA A 114 2.78 -18.02 -1.90
C ALA A 114 3.54 -19.13 -2.64
N GLY A 115 4.25 -19.98 -1.89
CA GLY A 115 5.02 -21.11 -2.43
C GLY A 115 6.45 -21.16 -1.89
N ALA A 116 7.01 -22.36 -1.80
CA ALA A 116 8.34 -22.60 -1.21
C ALA A 116 9.48 -21.89 -1.97
N GLU A 117 9.33 -21.66 -3.27
CA GLU A 117 10.31 -20.99 -4.12
C GLU A 117 10.03 -19.50 -4.35
N ALA A 118 8.85 -19.04 -3.93
CA ALA A 118 8.35 -17.71 -4.26
C ALA A 118 9.18 -16.60 -3.60
N GLU A 119 9.71 -16.86 -2.39
CA GLU A 119 10.64 -15.96 -1.72
C GLU A 119 11.97 -15.82 -2.49
N THR A 120 12.53 -16.93 -2.95
CA THR A 120 13.81 -16.93 -3.71
C THR A 120 13.66 -16.21 -5.03
N GLN A 121 12.60 -16.50 -5.79
CA GLN A 121 12.31 -15.83 -7.06
C GLN A 121 12.10 -14.32 -6.87
N LEU A 122 11.42 -13.92 -5.79
CA LEU A 122 11.27 -12.50 -5.45
C LEU A 122 12.61 -11.84 -5.13
N LYS A 123 13.46 -12.50 -4.34
CA LYS A 123 14.80 -11.96 -4.02
C LYS A 123 15.61 -11.74 -5.28
N GLU A 124 15.66 -12.71 -6.18
CA GLU A 124 16.36 -12.59 -7.46
C GLU A 124 15.77 -11.48 -8.35
N TYR A 125 14.45 -11.40 -8.41
CA TYR A 125 13.75 -10.37 -9.16
C TYR A 125 14.10 -8.97 -8.65
N LEU A 126 13.98 -8.75 -7.33
CA LEU A 126 14.28 -7.47 -6.71
C LEU A 126 15.76 -7.12 -6.82
N ALA A 127 16.66 -8.09 -6.68
CA ALA A 127 18.10 -7.89 -6.86
C ALA A 127 18.43 -7.41 -8.28
N ARG A 128 17.83 -8.04 -9.31
CA ARG A 128 17.99 -7.64 -10.72
C ARG A 128 17.42 -6.25 -10.98
N LEU A 129 16.25 -5.96 -10.42
CA LEU A 129 15.55 -4.68 -10.58
C LEU A 129 16.32 -3.53 -9.92
N ALA A 130 16.83 -3.74 -8.71
CA ALA A 130 17.61 -2.78 -7.93
C ALA A 130 19.09 -2.72 -8.34
N ASN A 131 19.56 -3.67 -9.15
CA ASN A 131 20.96 -3.83 -9.52
C ASN A 131 21.90 -3.96 -8.31
N VAL A 132 21.50 -4.80 -7.36
CA VAL A 132 22.24 -5.15 -6.13
C VAL A 132 22.41 -6.66 -6.03
N GLY A 133 23.28 -7.13 -5.14
CA GLY A 133 23.41 -8.56 -4.87
C GLY A 133 22.17 -9.15 -4.19
N VAL A 134 21.89 -10.42 -4.43
CA VAL A 134 20.73 -11.13 -3.83
C VAL A 134 20.85 -11.20 -2.32
N GLU A 135 22.08 -11.28 -1.79
CA GLU A 135 22.42 -11.24 -0.37
C GLU A 135 22.06 -9.91 0.30
N GLN A 136 21.85 -8.86 -0.47
CA GLN A 136 21.43 -7.54 0.03
C GLN A 136 19.91 -7.40 0.08
N VAL A 137 19.15 -8.43 -0.33
CA VAL A 137 17.68 -8.43 -0.34
C VAL A 137 17.13 -9.27 0.81
N ALA A 138 16.51 -8.61 1.78
CA ALA A 138 15.75 -9.25 2.84
C ALA A 138 14.27 -9.31 2.49
N VAL A 139 13.65 -10.50 2.58
CA VAL A 139 12.20 -10.65 2.45
C VAL A 139 11.60 -10.76 3.84
N ILE A 140 10.64 -9.89 4.12
CA ILE A 140 9.90 -9.88 5.37
C ILE A 140 8.51 -10.42 5.06
N GLY A 141 8.28 -11.68 5.41
CA GLY A 141 6.97 -12.32 5.27
C GLY A 141 5.99 -11.87 6.37
N GLY A 142 4.71 -11.91 6.04
CA GLY A 142 3.62 -11.81 7.01
C GLY A 142 2.87 -13.14 7.11
N ARG A 143 2.36 -13.46 8.30
CA ARG A 143 1.40 -14.56 8.47
C ARG A 143 0.03 -13.97 8.71
N ARG A 144 -0.98 -14.48 7.99
CA ARG A 144 -2.39 -14.14 8.26
C ARG A 144 -2.73 -14.59 9.68
N VAL A 145 -3.22 -13.67 10.50
CA VAL A 145 -3.78 -13.96 11.82
C VAL A 145 -5.27 -13.77 11.73
N VAL A 146 -6.02 -14.85 11.90
CA VAL A 146 -7.48 -14.82 11.91
C VAL A 146 -7.94 -14.74 13.36
N PRO A 147 -8.57 -13.62 13.81
CA PRO A 147 -9.04 -13.50 15.18
C PRO A 147 -10.06 -14.61 15.51
N GLY A 148 -9.94 -15.20 16.70
CA GLY A 148 -10.93 -16.16 17.20
C GLY A 148 -12.31 -15.52 17.36
N LEU A 149 -13.37 -16.30 17.17
CA LEU A 149 -14.72 -15.84 17.46
C LEU A 149 -14.98 -15.90 18.98
N PRO A 150 -15.75 -14.94 19.54
CA PRO A 150 -16.23 -15.05 20.91
C PRO A 150 -17.13 -16.28 21.07
N LYS A 151 -17.15 -16.87 22.26
CA LYS A 151 -18.12 -17.91 22.61
C LYS A 151 -19.49 -17.26 22.79
N VAL A 152 -20.33 -17.33 21.77
CA VAL A 152 -21.71 -16.83 21.81
C VAL A 152 -22.66 -18.02 21.77
N THR A 153 -23.75 -17.95 22.52
CA THR A 153 -24.88 -18.87 22.35
C THR A 153 -25.44 -18.74 20.94
N PRO A 154 -25.66 -19.83 20.20
CA PRO A 154 -26.31 -19.78 18.90
C PRO A 154 -27.65 -19.05 19.00
N ALA A 155 -27.89 -18.16 18.05
CA ALA A 155 -29.15 -17.42 17.93
C ALA A 155 -29.71 -17.65 16.53
N ASP A 156 -30.99 -18.01 16.45
CA ASP A 156 -31.67 -18.30 15.20
C ASP A 156 -32.20 -17.01 14.55
N LEU A 157 -31.28 -16.10 14.23
CA LEU A 157 -31.60 -14.91 13.43
C LEU A 157 -31.48 -15.25 11.94
N THR A 158 -32.49 -14.86 11.16
CA THR A 158 -32.49 -14.94 9.70
C THR A 158 -31.54 -13.89 9.10
N LEU A 159 -31.12 -14.11 7.85
CA LEU A 159 -30.24 -13.16 7.14
C LEU A 159 -30.86 -11.75 7.08
N SER A 160 -32.16 -11.66 6.77
CA SER A 160 -32.88 -10.39 6.70
C SER A 160 -32.92 -9.65 8.04
N GLU A 161 -33.04 -10.38 9.16
CA GLU A 161 -32.98 -9.79 10.50
C GLU A 161 -31.58 -9.27 10.83
N ILE A 162 -30.52 -9.96 10.39
CA ILE A 162 -29.13 -9.53 10.59
C ILE A 162 -28.81 -8.30 9.71
N GLU A 163 -29.28 -8.27 8.47
CA GLU A 163 -29.12 -7.14 7.55
C GLU A 163 -29.85 -5.89 8.04
N ALA A 164 -31.02 -6.06 8.66
CA ALA A 164 -31.81 -4.99 9.25
C ALA A 164 -31.19 -4.39 10.52
N ILE A 165 -30.16 -5.01 11.12
CA ILE A 165 -29.40 -4.39 12.21
C ILE A 165 -28.64 -3.20 11.62
N GLU A 166 -29.14 -1.98 11.79
CA GLU A 166 -28.52 -0.75 11.28
C GLU A 166 -27.00 -0.68 11.62
N PRO A 167 -26.15 -0.19 10.70
CA PRO A 167 -24.73 0.03 10.97
C PRO A 167 -24.49 1.23 11.89
N GLU A 168 -25.54 2.00 12.23
CA GLU A 168 -25.47 3.06 13.23
C GLU A 168 -25.06 2.48 14.58
N GLY A 169 -23.75 2.50 14.81
CA GLY A 169 -23.09 1.88 15.95
C GLY A 169 -23.74 2.25 17.27
N GLU A 170 -23.78 1.30 18.20
CA GLU A 170 -24.17 1.57 19.58
C GLU A 170 -23.36 2.75 20.13
N GLN A 171 -24.01 3.66 20.88
CA GLN A 171 -23.30 4.78 21.49
C GLN A 171 -22.13 4.25 22.33
N PRO A 172 -20.89 4.73 22.11
CA PRO A 172 -19.75 4.23 22.85
C PRO A 172 -19.94 4.50 24.34
N LYS A 173 -19.79 3.47 25.18
CA LYS A 173 -19.74 3.62 26.64
C LYS A 173 -18.59 4.53 27.10
N ASP A 174 -17.58 4.75 26.23
CA ASP A 174 -16.39 5.57 26.47
C ASP A 174 -16.29 6.76 25.49
N LYS A 175 -16.39 7.99 25.99
CA LYS A 175 -16.36 9.25 25.21
C LYS A 175 -15.03 9.55 24.49
N LYS A 176 -14.02 8.68 24.59
CA LYS A 176 -12.65 8.90 24.05
C LYS A 176 -12.32 8.10 22.79
N ARG A 177 -13.17 7.17 22.32
CA ARG A 177 -12.93 6.44 21.06
C ARG A 177 -13.59 7.20 19.90
N SER A 178 -12.82 7.51 18.86
CA SER A 178 -13.35 8.03 17.60
C SER A 178 -14.26 6.99 16.97
N GLN A 179 -15.46 7.41 16.57
CA GLN A 179 -16.48 6.59 15.93
C GLN A 179 -15.94 5.99 14.63
N ASN A 180 -16.18 4.69 14.39
CA ASN A 180 -16.09 4.09 13.08
C ASN A 180 -17.52 3.71 12.68
N SER A 181 -18.21 4.55 11.90
CA SER A 181 -19.67 4.48 11.71
C SER A 181 -20.16 3.27 10.90
N GLU A 182 -19.26 2.39 10.48
CA GLU A 182 -19.57 1.19 9.70
C GLU A 182 -19.63 -0.10 10.54
N VAL A 183 -19.19 -0.06 11.81
CA VAL A 183 -19.02 -1.26 12.65
C VAL A 183 -20.10 -1.33 13.74
N SER A 184 -21.03 -2.27 13.62
CA SER A 184 -22.07 -2.56 14.61
C SER A 184 -21.70 -3.80 15.46
N GLU A 185 -21.48 -3.60 16.76
CA GLU A 185 -21.19 -4.71 17.71
C GLU A 185 -22.33 -5.73 17.78
N ARG A 186 -23.58 -5.26 17.64
CA ARG A 186 -24.77 -6.14 17.56
C ARG A 186 -24.74 -7.01 16.32
N ARG A 187 -24.45 -6.43 15.16
CA ARG A 187 -24.37 -7.18 13.89
C ARG A 187 -23.22 -8.18 13.94
N TYR A 188 -22.07 -7.80 14.49
CA TYR A 188 -20.96 -8.71 14.72
C TYR A 188 -21.34 -9.89 15.63
N SER A 189 -22.02 -9.62 16.76
CA SER A 189 -22.45 -10.65 17.69
C SER A 189 -23.48 -11.60 17.07
N ALA A 190 -24.44 -11.07 16.30
CA ALA A 190 -25.44 -11.85 15.58
C ALA A 190 -24.81 -12.78 14.53
N LEU A 191 -23.82 -12.27 13.77
CA LEU A 191 -23.05 -13.07 12.82
C LEU A 191 -22.21 -14.14 13.53
N ALA A 192 -21.59 -13.81 14.68
CA ALA A 192 -20.80 -14.76 15.46
C ALA A 192 -21.65 -15.89 16.07
N SER A 193 -22.95 -15.65 16.29
CA SER A 193 -23.91 -16.68 16.75
C SER A 193 -24.57 -17.48 15.62
N SER A 194 -24.43 -17.06 14.36
CA SER A 194 -25.05 -17.74 13.22
C SER A 194 -24.19 -18.91 12.74
N ALA A 195 -24.73 -20.13 12.80
CA ALA A 195 -24.02 -21.34 12.36
C ALA A 195 -23.55 -21.26 10.89
N LEU A 196 -24.37 -20.68 10.01
CA LEU A 196 -24.05 -20.50 8.60
C LEU A 196 -22.91 -19.49 8.40
N ALA A 197 -22.95 -18.35 9.09
CA ALA A 197 -21.89 -17.34 9.00
C ALA A 197 -20.56 -17.85 9.56
N VAL A 198 -20.60 -18.64 10.66
CA VAL A 198 -19.42 -19.30 11.21
C VAL A 198 -18.86 -20.34 10.22
N LYS A 199 -19.69 -21.18 9.60
CA LYS A 199 -19.26 -22.15 8.58
C LYS A 199 -18.61 -21.45 7.38
N ILE A 200 -19.19 -20.35 6.87
CA ILE A 200 -18.60 -19.55 5.78
C ILE A 200 -17.25 -18.97 6.20
N ARG A 201 -17.15 -18.42 7.42
CA ARG A 201 -15.87 -17.90 7.94
C ARG A 201 -14.81 -19.00 7.99
N GLU A 202 -15.15 -20.19 8.49
CA GLU A 202 -14.22 -21.32 8.55
C GLU A 202 -13.78 -21.77 7.15
N LEU A 203 -14.70 -21.75 6.17
CA LEU A 203 -14.38 -22.05 4.77
C LEU A 203 -13.45 -21.02 4.12
N LEU A 204 -13.50 -19.74 4.50
CA LEU A 204 -12.70 -18.66 3.88
C LEU A 204 -11.46 -18.27 4.69
N ALA A 205 -11.47 -18.55 5.99
CA ALA A 205 -10.49 -18.08 6.95
C ALA A 205 -9.97 -19.19 7.87
N GLY A 206 -10.25 -20.46 7.55
CA GLY A 206 -9.63 -21.60 8.22
C GLY A 206 -8.11 -21.62 8.02
N ASP A 207 -7.41 -22.25 8.96
CA ASP A 207 -5.97 -22.49 8.83
C ASP A 207 -5.69 -23.32 7.56
N ASN A 208 -4.68 -22.90 6.78
CA ASN A 208 -4.27 -23.51 5.51
C ASN A 208 -5.28 -23.48 4.35
N VAL A 209 -6.33 -22.66 4.42
CA VAL A 209 -7.18 -22.44 3.24
C VAL A 209 -6.48 -21.42 2.32
N GLY A 210 -6.03 -21.88 1.16
CA GLY A 210 -5.58 -21.01 0.06
C GLY A 210 -6.73 -20.20 -0.53
N PRO A 211 -6.50 -19.41 -1.59
CA PRO A 211 -7.60 -18.77 -2.32
C PRO A 211 -8.59 -19.85 -2.81
N VAL A 212 -9.87 -19.73 -2.45
CA VAL A 212 -10.94 -20.66 -2.86
C VAL A 212 -11.74 -20.01 -3.98
N HIS A 213 -11.94 -20.72 -5.09
CA HIS A 213 -12.80 -20.21 -6.15
C HIS A 213 -14.27 -20.29 -5.75
N TYR A 214 -15.09 -19.35 -6.23
CA TYR A 214 -16.53 -19.33 -5.93
C TYR A 214 -17.23 -20.66 -6.26
N ALA A 215 -16.83 -21.32 -7.35
CA ALA A 215 -17.36 -22.64 -7.72
C ALA A 215 -17.09 -23.70 -6.64
N GLU A 216 -15.91 -23.70 -6.03
CA GLU A 216 -15.51 -24.66 -4.99
C GLU A 216 -16.24 -24.42 -3.66
N LEU A 217 -16.82 -23.23 -3.47
CA LEU A 217 -17.67 -22.92 -2.31
C LEU A 217 -19.10 -23.43 -2.48
N LEU A 218 -19.59 -23.57 -3.70
CA LEU A 218 -20.95 -24.06 -3.99
C LEU A 218 -21.09 -25.57 -3.77
N ASP A 219 -19.97 -26.30 -3.80
CA ASP A 219 -19.92 -27.76 -3.67
C ASP A 219 -19.74 -28.26 -2.21
N LYS A 220 -19.76 -27.38 -1.19
CA LYS A 220 -19.48 -27.67 0.25
C LYS A 220 -20.60 -27.22 1.21
#